data_AF-A0A2U1NG91-F1
#
_entry.id   AF-A0A2U1NG91-F1
#
_cell.length_a   1.000
_cell.length_b   1.000
_cell.length_c   1.000
_cell.angle_alpha   90.00
_cell.angle_beta   90.00
_cell.angle_gamma   90.00
#
_symmetry.space_group_name_H-M   'P 1'
#
loop_
_entity.id
_entity.type
_entity.pdbx_description
1 polymer ?
#
loop_
_entity_poly.entity_id
_entity_poly.type
_entity_poly.pdbx_seq_one_letter_code
_entity_poly.pdbx_strand_id
1 'polypeptide(L)'
;MIYDARLQNDIKVANLIHNGNWCWPGDWLSRFPALNQIHYPHLNEEIKDPTIWVTKTGQIPEYSSKNVWKDMSSDYPRVIWRSLIWFAQCIPKHSFVLWLAVQNRLMT
;
A
#
# COMPACT_ATOMS: atom_id res chain seq x y z
N MET A 1 -3.39 -5.71 14.53
CA MET A 1 -3.27 -7.08 13.97
C MET A 1 -1.84 -7.55 13.66
N ILE A 2 -0.81 -6.69 13.58
CA ILE A 2 0.61 -7.15 13.57
C ILE A 2 1.24 -7.14 14.99
N TYR A 3 0.80 -6.24 15.89
CA TYR A 3 1.30 -6.18 17.27
C TYR A 3 0.92 -7.40 18.15
N ASP A 4 -0.21 -8.08 17.86
CA ASP A 4 -0.66 -9.27 18.61
C ASP A 4 0.09 -10.56 18.24
N ALA A 5 0.98 -10.48 17.26
CA ALA A 5 1.62 -11.64 16.67
C ALA A 5 2.79 -12.19 17.51
N ARG A 6 3.18 -11.49 18.59
CA ARG A 6 4.35 -11.81 19.46
C ARG A 6 5.68 -11.93 18.70
N LEU A 7 5.73 -11.38 17.48
CA LEU A 7 6.92 -11.31 16.65
C LEU A 7 7.74 -10.09 17.06
N GLN A 8 9.06 -10.24 17.16
CA GLN A 8 9.96 -9.09 17.31
C GLN A 8 9.91 -8.24 16.05
N ASN A 9 10.03 -6.91 16.17
CA ASN A 9 9.93 -5.99 15.03
C ASN A 9 10.98 -6.23 13.92
N ASP A 10 12.09 -6.92 14.22
CA ASP A 10 13.18 -7.21 13.25
C ASP A 10 13.12 -8.66 12.71
N ILE A 11 12.10 -9.45 13.04
CA ILE A 11 12.04 -10.81 12.53
C ILE A 11 11.72 -10.81 11.03
N LYS A 12 12.60 -11.45 10.25
CA LYS A 12 12.40 -11.65 8.81
C LYS A 12 11.61 -12.92 8.57
N VAL A 13 10.87 -12.97 7.46
CA VAL A 13 10.20 -14.19 7.01
C VAL A 13 11.21 -15.34 6.83
N ALA A 14 12.42 -15.04 6.37
CA ALA A 14 13.50 -16.01 6.25
C ALA A 14 13.84 -16.69 7.59
N ASN A 15 13.74 -15.97 8.72
CA ASN A 15 14.03 -16.53 10.04
C ASN A 15 12.93 -17.49 10.52
N LEU A 16 11.74 -17.44 9.91
CA LEU A 16 10.62 -18.33 10.22
C LEU A 16 10.64 -19.62 9.39
N ILE A 17 11.64 -19.80 8.52
CA ILE A 17 11.76 -20.97 7.65
C ILE A 17 13.08 -21.68 7.97
N HIS A 18 13.00 -22.94 8.39
CA HIS A 18 14.18 -23.76 8.69
C HIS A 18 14.09 -25.08 7.92
N ASN A 19 15.11 -25.40 7.13
CA ASN A 19 15.20 -26.65 6.36
C ASN A 19 13.97 -26.92 5.47
N GLY A 20 13.41 -25.86 4.88
CA GLY A 20 12.22 -25.97 4.03
C GLY A 20 10.92 -26.24 4.81
N ASN A 21 10.85 -25.93 6.10
CA ASN A 21 9.63 -25.99 6.88
C ASN A 21 9.37 -24.68 7.62
N TRP A 22 8.09 -24.32 7.75
CA TRP A 22 7.68 -23.18 8.57
C TRP A 22 7.87 -23.49 10.06
N CYS A 23 8.66 -22.66 10.74
CA CYS A 23 8.82 -22.65 12.18
C CYS A 23 8.00 -21.49 12.77
N TRP A 24 6.68 -21.66 12.81
CA TRP A 24 5.79 -20.66 13.39
C TRP A 24 6.02 -20.52 14.91
N PRO A 25 5.94 -19.31 15.47
CA PRO A 25 6.04 -19.14 16.92
C PRO A 25 4.82 -19.70 17.65
N GLY A 26 5.01 -20.64 18.57
CA GLY A 26 4.02 -21.09 19.56
C GLY A 26 2.58 -21.28 19.04
N ASP A 27 1.60 -20.75 19.77
CA ASP A 27 0.15 -20.94 19.57
C ASP A 27 -0.41 -20.45 18.21
N TRP A 28 0.43 -20.00 17.27
CA TRP A 28 0.02 -19.55 15.95
C TRP A 28 -0.76 -20.62 15.17
N LEU A 29 -0.29 -21.86 15.18
CA LEU A 29 -1.01 -22.96 14.53
C LEU A 29 -2.35 -23.26 15.23
N SER A 30 -2.46 -23.01 16.53
CA SER A 30 -3.73 -23.14 17.27
C SER A 30 -4.70 -22.00 16.95
N ARG A 31 -4.20 -20.78 16.72
CA ARG A 31 -5.03 -19.61 16.40
C ARG A 31 -5.39 -19.53 14.92
N PHE A 32 -4.49 -20.00 14.05
CA PHE A 32 -4.57 -19.87 12.60
C PHE A 32 -4.17 -21.20 11.93
N PRO A 33 -5.03 -22.24 11.99
CA PRO A 33 -4.74 -23.56 11.42
C PRO A 33 -4.52 -23.53 9.90
N ALA A 34 -5.02 -22.49 9.20
CA ALA A 34 -4.79 -22.28 7.77
C ALA A 34 -3.30 -22.14 7.40
N LEU A 35 -2.44 -21.75 8.35
CA LEU A 35 -1.00 -21.63 8.12
C LEU A 35 -0.33 -22.97 7.77
N ASN A 36 -0.91 -24.10 8.16
CA ASN A 36 -0.38 -25.42 7.85
C ASN A 36 -0.50 -25.79 6.36
N GLN A 37 -1.33 -25.06 5.60
CA GLN A 37 -1.53 -25.29 4.17
C GLN A 37 -0.61 -24.42 3.29
N ILE A 38 0.16 -23.51 3.90
CA ILE A 38 1.01 -22.57 3.18
C ILE A 38 2.31 -23.27 2.78
N HIS A 39 2.56 -23.33 1.48
CA HIS A 39 3.84 -23.80 0.95
C HIS A 39 4.96 -22.84 1.35
N TYR A 40 6.11 -23.38 1.76
CA TYR A 40 7.27 -22.56 2.09
C TYR A 40 7.85 -21.95 0.80
N PRO A 41 8.24 -20.67 0.79
CA PRO A 41 8.93 -20.09 -0.35
C PRO A 41 10.36 -20.63 -0.43
N HIS A 42 10.86 -20.82 -1.65
CA HIS A 42 12.29 -21.05 -1.87
C HIS A 42 13.04 -19.74 -1.70
N LEU A 43 13.79 -19.63 -0.61
CA LEU A 43 14.62 -18.47 -0.31
C LEU A 43 15.96 -18.61 -1.04
N ASN A 44 16.41 -17.52 -1.66
CA ASN A 44 17.76 -17.42 -2.22
C ASN A 44 18.48 -16.28 -1.51
N GLU A 45 19.49 -16.60 -0.71
CA GLU A 45 20.25 -15.62 0.07
C GLU A 45 21.11 -14.68 -0.79
N GLU A 46 21.40 -15.07 -2.03
CA GLU A 46 22.18 -14.25 -2.96
C GLU A 46 21.35 -13.13 -3.61
N ILE A 47 20.01 -13.23 -3.53
CA ILE A 47 19.09 -12.28 -4.17
C ILE A 47 18.48 -11.38 -3.10
N LYS A 48 18.70 -10.07 -3.25
CA LYS A 48 18.02 -9.07 -2.41
C LYS A 48 16.55 -8.96 -2.81
N ASP A 49 15.67 -8.86 -1.81
CA ASP A 49 14.24 -8.62 -2.03
C ASP A 49 14.00 -7.38 -2.91
N PRO A 50 13.33 -7.54 -4.07
CA PRO A 50 13.02 -6.43 -4.94
C PRO A 50 11.78 -5.68 -4.45
N THR A 51 11.86 -4.36 -4.41
CA THR A 51 10.67 -3.51 -4.19
C THR A 51 9.98 -3.28 -5.53
N ILE A 52 8.87 -3.97 -5.75
CA ILE A 52 8.07 -3.85 -6.99
C ILE A 52 6.67 -3.29 -6.70
N TRP A 53 6.10 -2.59 -7.68
CA TRP A 53 4.69 -2.20 -7.65
C TRP A 53 3.88 -3.17 -8.51
N VAL A 54 2.87 -3.79 -7.90
CA VAL A 54 1.90 -4.62 -8.63
C VAL A 54 0.62 -3.81 -8.78
N THR A 55 0.20 -3.58 -10.02
CA THR A 55 -1.01 -2.81 -10.29
C THR A 55 -2.28 -3.54 -9.83
N LYS A 56 -3.40 -2.82 -9.76
CA LYS A 56 -4.72 -3.44 -9.52
C LYS A 56 -5.07 -4.55 -10.51
N THR A 57 -4.48 -4.54 -11.70
CA THR A 57 -4.66 -5.55 -12.76
C THR A 57 -3.68 -6.72 -12.68
N GLY A 58 -2.80 -6.74 -11.68
CA GLY A 58 -1.77 -7.77 -11.50
C GLY A 58 -0.54 -7.60 -12.41
N GLN A 59 -0.38 -6.45 -13.07
CA GLN A 59 0.80 -6.16 -13.90
C GLN A 59 1.94 -5.59 -13.05
N ILE A 60 3.17 -5.83 -13.47
CA ILE A 60 4.38 -5.35 -12.82
C ILE A 60 5.10 -4.38 -13.77
N PRO A 61 4.61 -3.13 -13.90
CA PRO A 61 5.25 -2.14 -14.77
C PRO A 61 6.57 -1.65 -14.17
N GLU A 62 7.37 -0.98 -15.01
CA GLU A 62 8.48 -0.18 -14.51
C GLU A 62 7.98 0.87 -13.49
N TYR A 63 8.72 1.01 -12.39
CA TYR A 63 8.32 1.90 -11.32
C TYR A 63 8.25 3.35 -11.81
N SER A 64 7.08 3.97 -11.62
CA SER A 64 6.89 5.40 -11.83
C SER A 64 5.91 5.92 -10.81
N SER A 65 6.29 6.95 -10.04
CA SER A 65 5.42 7.59 -9.06
C SER A 65 4.09 8.04 -9.66
N LYS A 66 4.07 8.40 -10.95
CA LYS A 66 2.85 8.74 -11.70
C LYS A 66 1.92 7.54 -11.86
N ASN A 67 2.45 6.38 -12.21
CA ASN A 67 1.67 5.15 -12.41
C ASN A 67 1.18 4.61 -11.07
N VAL A 68 2.05 4.62 -10.06
CA VAL A 68 1.70 4.27 -8.67
C VAL A 68 0.57 5.14 -8.15
N TRP A 69 0.67 6.47 -8.31
CA TRP A 69 -0.38 7.40 -7.89
C TRP A 69 -1.70 7.17 -8.63
N LYS A 70 -1.64 6.98 -9.95
CA LYS A 70 -2.84 6.68 -10.75
C LYS A 70 -3.49 5.36 -10.33
N ASP A 71 -2.68 4.34 -10.05
CA ASP A 71 -3.17 3.03 -9.65
C ASP A 71 -3.74 3.07 -8.23
N MET A 72 -3.16 3.82 -7.30
CA MET A 72 -3.74 4.02 -5.96
C MET A 72 -5.01 4.88 -5.99
N SER A 73 -5.02 5.96 -6.77
CA SER A 73 -6.18 6.83 -6.90
C SER A 73 -7.34 6.05 -7.50
N SER A 74 -8.53 6.20 -6.92
CA SER A 74 -9.75 5.84 -7.64
C SER A 74 -9.96 6.83 -8.80
N ASP A 75 -10.55 6.34 -9.88
CA ASP A 75 -10.99 7.17 -11.00
C ASP A 75 -12.17 8.03 -10.50
N TYR A 76 -11.85 9.23 -10.01
CA TYR A 76 -12.88 10.20 -9.65
C TYR A 76 -13.34 10.92 -10.92
N PRO A 77 -14.66 11.04 -11.14
CA PRO A 77 -15.17 11.77 -12.30
C PRO A 77 -14.62 13.20 -12.28
N ARG A 78 -14.28 13.70 -13.46
CA ARG A 78 -13.79 15.08 -13.61
C ARG A 78 -14.92 16.05 -13.25
N VAL A 79 -14.85 16.59 -12.04
CA VAL A 79 -15.80 17.57 -11.53
C VAL A 79 -15.72 18.89 -12.30
N ILE A 80 -16.89 19.47 -12.60
CA ILE A 80 -17.04 20.71 -13.39
C ILE A 80 -16.30 21.87 -12.72
N TRP A 81 -16.34 21.94 -11.39
CA TRP A 81 -15.67 22.99 -10.62
C TRP A 81 -14.13 22.91 -10.67
N ARG A 82 -13.53 21.83 -11.19
CA ARG A 82 -12.07 21.71 -11.29
C ARG A 82 -11.48 22.82 -12.15
N SER A 83 -12.11 23.17 -13.27
CA SER A 83 -11.63 24.23 -14.17
C SER A 83 -11.82 25.63 -13.58
N LEU A 84 -12.86 25.83 -12.77
CA LEU A 84 -13.09 27.08 -12.03
C LEU A 84 -12.02 27.31 -10.96
N ILE A 85 -11.57 26.24 -10.30
CA ILE A 85 -10.66 26.31 -9.16
C ILE A 85 -9.19 26.28 -9.60
N TRP A 86 -8.85 25.44 -10.58
CA TRP A 86 -7.46 25.14 -10.97
C TRP A 86 -7.17 25.50 -12.44
N PHE A 87 -7.35 26.77 -12.82
CA PHE A 87 -6.99 27.30 -14.14
C PHE A 87 -5.56 27.85 -14.18
N ALA A 88 -4.98 28.04 -15.37
CA ALA A 88 -3.55 28.34 -15.53
C ALA A 88 -3.08 29.63 -14.82
N GLN A 89 -3.95 30.62 -14.68
CA GLN A 89 -3.65 31.92 -14.03
C GLN A 89 -4.18 31.99 -12.58
N CYS A 90 -4.58 30.87 -12.00
CA CYS A 90 -5.14 30.88 -10.65
C CYS A 90 -4.07 31.15 -9.59
N ILE A 91 -4.39 32.00 -8.61
CA ILE A 91 -3.51 32.25 -7.47
C ILE A 91 -3.77 31.12 -6.45
N PRO A 92 -2.76 30.31 -6.07
CA PRO A 92 -2.96 29.11 -5.24
C PRO A 92 -3.73 29.38 -3.94
N LYS A 93 -3.49 30.51 -3.29
CA LYS A 93 -4.21 30.93 -2.07
C LYS A 93 -5.72 31.08 -2.31
N HIS A 94 -6.12 31.75 -3.39
CA HIS A 94 -7.53 31.98 -3.71
C HIS A 94 -8.20 30.70 -4.20
N SER A 95 -7.51 29.89 -5.02
CA SER A 95 -7.99 28.58 -5.44
C SER A 95 -8.25 27.64 -4.26
N PHE A 96 -7.36 27.64 -3.25
CA PHE A 96 -7.56 26.82 -2.06
C PHE A 96 -8.79 27.26 -1.26
N VAL A 97 -9.00 28.57 -1.06
CA VAL A 97 -10.19 29.09 -0.39
C VAL A 97 -11.47 28.77 -1.17
N LEU A 98 -11.45 28.96 -2.51
CA LEU A 98 -12.57 28.62 -3.38
C LEU A 98 -12.87 27.11 -3.38
N TRP A 99 -11.84 26.27 -3.33
CA TRP A 99 -11.99 24.83 -3.17
C TRP A 99 -12.69 24.48 -1.85
N LEU A 100 -12.28 25.08 -0.73
CA LEU A 100 -12.96 24.90 0.55
C LEU A 100 -14.41 25.39 0.52
N ALA A 101 -14.68 26.50 -0.18
CA ALA A 101 -16.04 27.04 -0.36
C ALA A 101 -16.94 26.06 -1.11
N VAL A 102 -16.47 25.53 -2.24
CA VAL A 102 -17.21 24.54 -3.03
C VAL A 102 -17.45 23.25 -2.22
N GLN A 103 -16.55 22.91 -1.30
CA GLN A 103 -16.69 21.75 -0.41
C GLN A 103 -17.57 22.03 0.83
N ASN A 104 -18.10 23.25 1.01
CA ASN A 104 -18.79 23.69 2.25
C ASN A 104 -17.95 23.45 3.52
N ARG A 105 -16.62 23.59 3.40
CA ARG A 105 -15.66 23.38 4.51
C ARG A 105 -15.06 24.69 5.02
N LEU A 106 -15.63 25.83 4.64
CA LEU A 106 -15.33 27.12 5.23
C LEU A 106 -16.07 27.22 6.57
N MET A 107 -15.31 27.37 7.66
CA MET A 107 -15.90 27.71 8.96
C MET A 107 -16.30 29.19 8.90
N THR A 108 -17.60 29.44 8.98
CA THR A 108 -18.19 30.79 9.06
C THR A 108 -18.23 31.30 10.48
#